data_AF-A0A8X6NJT1-F1
#
_entry.id   AF-A0A8X6NJT1-F1
#
_cell.length_a   1.000
_cell.length_b   1.000
_cell.length_c   1.000
_cell.angle_alpha   90.00
_cell.angle_beta   90.00
_cell.angle_gamma   90.00
#
_symmetry.space_group_name_H-M   'P 1'
#
loop_
_entity.id
_entity.type
_entity.pdbx_description
1 polymer ?
#
loop_
_entity_poly.entity_id
_entity_poly.type
_entity_poly.pdbx_seq_one_letter_code
_entity_poly.pdbx_strand_id
1 'polypeptide(L)' 'MERYDPVPLAYKYVEPDGCDKEKAPLIFLHGMAASKENWYETPEVVAFSTKRRNKVIDSRNHGESP' A
#
# COMPACT_ATOMS: atom_id res chain seq x y z
N MET A 1 -13.73 -15.91 23.04
CA MET A 1 -13.19 -15.42 21.75
C MET A 1 -12.82 -13.98 22.00
N GLU A 2 -11.54 -13.63 21.93
CA GLU A 2 -11.13 -12.23 22.10
C GLU A 2 -11.73 -11.39 20.97
N ARG A 3 -12.24 -10.21 21.32
CA ARG A 3 -12.78 -9.25 20.36
C ARG A 3 -11.63 -8.36 19.89
N TYR A 4 -11.26 -8.48 18.62
CA TYR A 4 -10.28 -7.60 18.00
C TYR A 4 -11.02 -6.46 17.31
N ASP A 5 -10.72 -5.23 17.71
CA ASP A 5 -11.23 -4.05 17.00
C ASP A 5 -10.27 -3.72 15.84
N PRO A 6 -10.78 -3.58 14.61
CA PRO A 6 -9.97 -3.22 13.47
C PRO A 6 -9.40 -1.82 13.64
N VAL A 7 -8.17 -1.63 13.16
CA VAL A 7 -7.45 -0.36 13.26
C VAL A 7 -7.39 0.27 11.87
N PRO A 8 -7.73 1.57 11.71
CA PRO A 8 -7.65 2.23 10.42
C PRO A 8 -6.19 2.47 10.05
N LEU A 9 -5.67 1.74 9.07
CA LEU A 9 -4.32 1.94 8.56
C LEU A 9 -4.31 3.02 7.48
N ALA A 10 -3.33 3.90 7.54
CA ALA A 10 -3.04 4.86 6.49
C ALA A 10 -2.44 4.15 5.28
N TYR A 11 -2.84 4.57 4.07
CA TYR A 11 -2.29 4.05 2.84
C TYR A 11 -2.34 5.08 1.71
N LYS A 12 -1.40 4.95 0.78
CA LYS A 12 -1.45 5.58 -0.54
C LYS A 12 -2.05 4.60 -1.54
N TYR A 13 -3.03 5.04 -2.31
CA TYR A 13 -3.61 4.27 -3.42
C TYR A 13 -3.00 4.73 -4.74
N VAL A 14 -2.53 3.78 -5.55
CA VAL A 14 -1.98 4.05 -6.87
C VAL A 14 -2.73 3.21 -7.89
N GLU A 15 -3.36 3.86 -8.86
CA GLU A 15 -4.06 3.21 -9.96
C GLU A 15 -3.52 3.78 -11.29
N PRO A 16 -2.94 2.93 -12.16
CA PRO A 16 -2.38 3.38 -13.42
C PRO A 16 -3.46 3.50 -14.49
N ASP A 17 -3.23 4.34 -15.50
CA ASP A 17 -4.07 4.38 -16.69
C ASP A 17 -4.05 3.02 -17.42
N GLY A 18 -5.26 2.54 -17.75
CA GLY A 18 -5.46 1.20 -18.31
C GLY A 18 -5.21 0.08 -17.29
N CYS A 19 -5.47 0.33 -16.00
CA CYS A 19 -5.45 -0.67 -14.95
C CYS A 19 -6.28 -1.91 -15.34
N ASP A 20 -5.65 -3.08 -15.29
CA ASP A 20 -6.30 -4.35 -15.54
C ASP A 20 -7.04 -4.78 -14.25
N LYS A 21 -8.37 -4.73 -14.29
CA LYS A 21 -9.23 -5.00 -13.12
C LYS A 21 -9.20 -6.48 -12.71
N GLU A 22 -8.85 -7.37 -13.63
CA GLU A 22 -8.77 -8.82 -13.39
C GLU A 22 -7.48 -9.21 -12.65
N LYS A 23 -6.45 -8.36 -12.70
CA LYS A 23 -5.23 -8.60 -11.95
C LYS A 23 -5.40 -8.28 -10.47
N ALA A 24 -4.84 -9.15 -9.64
CA ALA A 24 -4.75 -8.95 -8.20
C ALA A 24 -3.98 -7.64 -7.88
N PRO A 25 -4.41 -6.88 -6.86
CA PRO A 25 -3.70 -5.69 -6.42
C PRO A 25 -2.36 -6.04 -5.76
N LEU A 26 -1.43 -5.10 -5.78
CA LEU A 26 -0.16 -5.22 -5.07
C LEU A 26 -0.20 -4.45 -3.75
N ILE A 27 0.35 -5.04 -2.69
CA ILE A 27 0.48 -4.40 -1.38
C ILE A 27 1.97 -4.18 -1.11
N PHE A 28 2.33 -2.93 -0.82
CA PHE A 28 3.69 -2.54 -0.45
C PHE A 28 3.76 -2.40 1.06
N LEU A 29 4.66 -3.17 1.67
CA LEU A 29 4.95 -3.15 3.10
C LEU A 29 6.37 -2.64 3.31
N HIS A 30 6.53 -1.59 4.11
CA HIS A 30 7.84 -1.02 4.40
C HIS A 30 8.69 -1.94 5.30
N GLY A 31 9.99 -1.64 5.39
CA GLY A 31 10.90 -2.30 6.33
C GLY A 31 10.76 -1.78 7.77
N MET A 32 11.57 -2.32 8.70
CA MET A 32 11.58 -1.86 10.10
C MET A 32 11.94 -0.37 10.19
N ALA A 33 11.23 0.39 11.05
CA ALA A 33 11.43 1.83 11.27
C ALA A 33 11.28 2.71 10.01
N ALA A 34 10.58 2.21 8.99
CA ALA A 34 10.23 2.93 7.77
C ALA A 34 8.72 3.22 7.70
N SER A 35 8.28 3.88 6.63
CA SER A 35 6.87 4.17 6.33
C SER A 35 6.58 3.96 4.85
N LYS A 36 5.32 4.16 4.45
CA LYS A 36 4.87 4.14 3.05
C LYS A 36 5.63 5.14 2.17
N GLU A 37 6.17 6.22 2.75
CA GLU A 37 6.90 7.27 2.03
C GLU A 37 8.30 6.82 1.58
N ASN A 38 8.90 5.82 2.24
CA ASN A 38 10.23 5.33 1.89
C ASN A 38 10.29 4.58 0.54
N TRP A 39 9.13 4.35 -0.09
CA TRP A 39 9.07 3.74 -1.42
C TRP A 39 9.28 4.74 -2.57
N TYR A 40 9.18 6.05 -2.30
CA TYR A 40 9.28 7.11 -3.31
C TYR A 40 8.37 6.83 -4.53
N GLU A 41 8.87 6.94 -5.76
CA GLU A 41 8.14 6.62 -7.00
C GLU A 41 8.04 5.12 -7.36
N THR A 42 8.62 4.22 -6.56
CA THR A 42 8.59 2.77 -6.84
C THR A 42 7.17 2.22 -7.07
N PRO A 43 6.16 2.57 -6.24
CA PRO A 43 4.81 2.06 -6.40
C PRO A 43 4.17 2.49 -7.72
N GLU A 44 4.39 3.73 -8.16
CA GLU A 44 3.95 4.24 -9.46
C GLU A 44 4.58 3.44 -10.60
N VAL A 45 5.91 3.29 -10.60
CA VAL A 45 6.62 2.54 -11.64
C VAL A 45 6.10 1.11 -11.74
N VAL A 46 5.89 0.45 -10.60
CA VAL A 46 5.33 -0.92 -10.56
C VAL A 46 3.88 -0.94 -11.04
N ALA A 47 3.04 0.02 -10.65
CA ALA A 47 1.66 0.11 -11.11
C ALA A 47 1.60 0.22 -12.63
N PHE A 48 2.30 1.19 -13.22
CA PHE A 48 2.30 1.44 -14.65
C PHE A 48 2.88 0.29 -15.48
N SER A 49 3.98 -0.32 -15.01
CA SER A 49 4.63 -1.43 -15.72
C SER A 49 3.84 -2.73 -15.66
N THR A 50 3.14 -3.00 -14.55
CA THR A 50 2.39 -4.26 -14.37
C THR A 50 0.91 -4.17 -14.73
N LYS A 51 0.40 -2.94 -14.93
CA LYS A 51 -1.03 -2.62 -15.10
C LYS A 51 -1.88 -3.12 -13.93
N ARG A 52 -1.36 -2.98 -12.71
CA ARG A 52 -2.04 -3.33 -11.46
C ARG A 52 -2.27 -2.08 -10.62
N ARG A 53 -3.33 -2.11 -9.82
CA ARG A 53 -3.56 -1.16 -8.73
C ARG A 53 -2.76 -1.56 -7.49
N ASN A 54 -2.33 -0.59 -6.70
CA ASN A 54 -1.46 -0.82 -5.56
C ASN A 54 -1.98 -0.09 -4.32
N LYS A 55 -1.68 -0.64 -3.15
CA LYS A 55 -1.75 0.05 -1.87
C LYS A 55 -0.39 0.05 -1.19
N VAL A 56 0.08 1.23 -0.80
CA VAL A 56 1.31 1.41 -0.03
C VAL A 56 0.90 1.74 1.39
N ILE A 57 1.18 0.83 2.32
CA ILE A 57 0.53 0.82 3.64
C ILE A 57 1.55 1.24 4.70
N ASP A 58 1.11 2.09 5.62
CA ASP A 58 1.77 2.27 6.91
C ASP A 58 1.26 1.18 7.86
N SER A 59 2.17 0.36 8.40
CA SER A 59 1.81 -0.64 9.40
C SER A 59 1.29 0.05 10.67
N ARG A 60 0.54 -0.67 11.53
CA ARG A 60 0.20 -0.16 12.88
C ARG A 60 1.47 0.39 13.53
N ASN A 61 1.36 1.54 14.22
CA ASN A 61 2.43 2.30 14.87
C ASN A 61 3.52 2.91 13.97
N HIS A 62 3.33 2.94 12.65
CA HIS A 62 4.24 3.56 11.69
C HIS A 62 3.55 4.67 10.90
N GLY A 63 4.33 5.68 10.47
CA GLY A 63 3.86 6.74 9.59
C GLY A 63 2.61 7.43 10.11
N GLU A 64 1.54 7.43 9.31
CA GLU A 64 0.25 8.03 9.64
C GLU A 64 -0.76 7.03 10.22
N SER A 65 -0.37 5.76 10.35
CA SER A 65 -1.19 4.74 11.02
C SER A 65 -1.08 4.86 12.55
N PRO A 66 -2.18 4.61 13.28
CA PRO A 66 -2.18 4.64 14.75
C PRO A 66 -1.40 3.47 15.37
#